data_AF-A0A956DI75-F1
#
_entry.id   AF-A0A956DI75-F1
#
_cell.length_a   1.000
_cell.length_b   1.000
_cell.length_c   1.000
_cell.angle_alpha   90.00
_cell.angle_beta   90.00
_cell.angle_gamma   90.00
#
_symmetry.space_group_name_H-M   'P 1'
#
loop_
_entity.id
_entity.type
_entity.pdbx_description
1 polymer ?
#
loop_
_entity_poly.entity_id
_entity_poly.type
_entity_poly.pdbx_seq_one_letter_code
_entity_poly.pdbx_strand_id
1 'polypeptide(L)' 'MDSWPITWSDVEQAREVVRAHLAPTPSRHYAELDAVVGHGIEVWVKHENHQPTQAFKVRNGLAALARLEA' A
#
# COMPACT_ATOMS: atom_id res chain seq x y z
N MET A 1 -22.91 9.82 13.70
CA MET A 1 -21.61 9.22 13.35
C MET A 1 -20.96 10.19 12.40
N ASP A 2 -20.02 10.98 12.92
CA ASP A 2 -19.31 11.96 12.09
C ASP A 2 -18.57 11.23 10.96
N SER A 3 -18.60 11.81 9.77
CA SER A 3 -17.90 11.27 8.61
C SER A 3 -16.39 11.26 8.89
N TRP A 4 -15.74 10.12 8.67
CA TRP A 4 -14.28 10.03 8.74
C TRP A 4 -13.63 11.05 7.78
N PRO A 5 -12.53 11.71 8.18
CA PRO A 5 -11.90 12.75 7.37
C PRO A 5 -11.26 12.24 6.08
N ILE A 6 -11.12 10.91 5.95
CA ILE A 6 -10.68 10.23 4.73
C ILE A 6 -11.76 9.23 4.35
N THR A 7 -12.21 9.32 3.10
CA THR A 7 -13.25 8.46 2.55
C THR A 7 -12.66 7.41 1.62
N TRP A 8 -13.49 6.45 1.19
CA TRP A 8 -13.10 5.53 0.13
C TRP A 8 -12.74 6.26 -1.17
N SER A 9 -13.47 7.32 -1.51
CA SER A 9 -13.20 8.14 -2.71
C SER A 9 -11.78 8.73 -2.69
N ASP A 10 -11.27 9.12 -1.53
CA ASP A 10 -9.89 9.60 -1.41
C ASP A 10 -8.86 8.52 -1.75
N VAL A 11 -9.11 7.28 -1.35
CA VAL A 11 -8.26 6.12 -1.68
C VAL A 11 -8.30 5.83 -3.17
N GLU A 12 -9.47 5.90 -3.80
CA GLU A 12 -9.62 5.69 -5.25
C GLU A 12 -8.93 6.77 -6.07
N GLN A 13 -9.01 8.03 -5.66
CA GLN A 13 -8.29 9.13 -6.30
C GLN A 13 -6.77 8.97 -6.16
N ALA A 14 -6.29 8.65 -4.95
CA ALA A 14 -4.87 8.41 -4.72
C ALA A 14 -4.34 7.23 -5.53
N ARG A 15 -5.16 6.19 -5.74
CA ARG A 15 -4.81 5.01 -6.56
C ARG A 15 -4.47 5.39 -8.00
N GLU A 16 -5.20 6.32 -8.61
CA GLU A 16 -4.94 6.73 -10.01
C GLU A 16 -3.57 7.41 -10.13
N VAL A 17 -3.22 8.32 -9.21
CA VAL A 17 -1.88 8.95 -9.16
C VAL A 17 -0.79 7.90 -8.90
N VAL A 18 -0.99 7.05 -7.88
CA VAL A 18 0.02 6.05 -7.49
C VAL A 18 0.29 5.06 -8.63
N ARG A 19 -0.74 4.58 -9.34
CA ARG A 19 -0.58 3.62 -10.45
C ARG A 19 0.15 4.21 -11.65
N ALA A 20 0.04 5.52 -11.88
CA ALA A 20 0.75 6.18 -12.97
C ALA A 20 2.27 6.23 -12.75
N HIS A 21 2.73 6.17 -11.50
CA HIS A 21 4.14 6.39 -11.15
C HIS A 21 4.83 5.19 -10.49
N LEU A 22 4.08 4.30 -9.85
CA LEU A 22 4.64 3.20 -9.05
C LEU A 22 4.13 1.85 -9.54
N ALA A 23 5.06 0.92 -9.77
CA ALA A 23 4.73 -0.47 -10.04
C ALA A 23 4.06 -1.13 -8.82
N PRO A 24 3.14 -2.09 -9.03
CA PRO A 24 2.63 -2.91 -7.94
C PRO A 24 3.77 -3.75 -7.35
N THR A 25 3.86 -3.74 -6.02
CA THR A 25 4.81 -4.59 -5.28
C THR A 25 4.28 -6.01 -5.16
N PRO A 26 5.15 -7.03 -5.08
CA PRO A 26 4.72 -8.40 -4.89
C PRO A 26 3.94 -8.60 -3.58
N SER A 27 2.93 -9.46 -3.60
CA SER A 27 2.42 -10.13 -2.42
C SER A 27 2.87 -11.58 -2.51
N ARG A 28 3.67 -12.06 -1.55
CA ARG A 28 4.23 -13.41 -1.59
C ARG A 28 3.81 -14.20 -0.36
N HIS A 29 3.55 -15.48 -0.61
CA HIS A 29 3.33 -16.48 0.41
C HIS A 29 4.63 -17.24 0.67
N TYR A 30 4.85 -17.63 1.92
CA TYR A 30 6.03 -18.37 2.37
C TYR A 30 5.60 -19.45 3.37
N ALA A 31 5.77 -20.72 3.01
CA ALA A 31 5.31 -21.84 3.83
C ALA A 31 5.95 -21.87 5.23
N GLU A 32 7.19 -21.37 5.37
CA GLU A 32 7.87 -21.26 6.65
C GLU A 32 7.22 -20.25 7.58
N LEU A 33 6.62 -19.17 7.05
CA LEU A 33 5.90 -18.19 7.85
C LEU A 33 4.57 -18.77 8.36
N ASP A 34 3.86 -19.54 7.54
CA ASP A 34 2.67 -20.27 7.97
C ASP A 34 3.00 -21.22 9.12
N ALA A 35 4.09 -21.97 8.99
CA ALA A 35 4.52 -22.93 10.01
C ALA A 35 4.85 -22.25 11.34
N VAL A 36 5.48 -21.07 11.30
CA VAL A 36 5.81 -20.28 12.50
C VAL A 36 4.56 -19.68 13.14
N VAL A 37 3.61 -19.17 12.36
CA VAL A 37 2.36 -18.60 12.89
C VAL A 37 1.41 -19.70 13.40
N GLY A 38 1.39 -20.86 12.74
CA GLY A 38 0.60 -22.02 13.12
C GLY A 38 -0.91 -21.84 12.89
N HIS A 39 -1.70 -22.72 13.50
CA HIS A 39 -3.17 -22.66 13.51
C HIS A 39 -3.87 -22.67 12.13
N GLY A 40 -3.18 -23.14 11.08
CA GLY A 40 -3.71 -23.11 9.72
C GLY A 40 -3.82 -21.71 9.13
N ILE A 41 -3.03 -20.75 9.63
CA ILE A 41 -3.00 -19.38 9.12
C ILE A 41 -2.02 -19.28 7.95
N GLU A 42 -2.51 -18.82 6.79
CA GLU A 42 -1.68 -18.47 5.64
C GLU A 42 -1.17 -17.03 5.74
N VAL A 43 0.15 -16.86 5.66
CA VAL A 43 0.81 -15.56 5.78
C VAL A 43 1.21 -15.03 4.41
N TRP A 44 0.67 -13.86 4.08
CA TRP A 44 1.01 -13.12 2.86
C TRP A 44 1.82 -11.87 3.20
N VAL A 45 3.06 -11.80 2.69
CA VAL A 45 3.95 -10.66 2.85
C VAL A 45 3.75 -9.69 1.68
N LYS A 46 3.25 -8.49 2.00
CA LYS A 46 3.20 -7.38 1.03
C LYS A 46 4.53 -6.66 1.01
N HIS A 47 5.26 -6.82 -0.09
CA HIS A 47 6.64 -6.36 -0.23
C HIS A 47 6.76 -4.87 -0.58
N GLU A 48 6.21 -3.99 0.25
CA GLU A 48 6.38 -2.52 0.10
C GLU A 48 7.82 -2.05 0.19
N ASN A 49 8.71 -2.88 0.73
CA ASN A 49 10.15 -2.66 0.72
C ASN A 49 10.78 -2.66 -0.70
N HIS A 50 10.03 -3.05 -1.73
CA HIS A 50 10.45 -2.98 -3.13
C HIS A 50 9.96 -1.71 -3.85
N GLN A 51 9.20 -0.82 -3.18
CA GLN A 51 8.95 0.52 -3.71
C GLN A 51 10.22 1.38 -3.71
N PRO A 52 10.29 2.47 -4.50
CA PRO A 52 11.27 3.52 -4.29
C PRO A 52 11.28 3.96 -2.81
N THR A 53 12.44 4.33 -2.30
CA THR A 53 12.68 4.61 -0.86
C THR A 53 12.58 3.40 0.07
N GLN A 54 12.40 2.18 -0.47
CA GLN A 54 12.27 0.92 0.27
C GLN A 54 11.13 0.93 1.31
N ALA A 55 10.08 1.72 1.07
CA ALA A 55 8.94 1.83 1.96
C ALA A 55 7.67 2.25 1.22
N PHE A 56 6.52 1.95 1.82
CA PHE A 56 5.21 2.33 1.29
C PHE A 56 4.96 3.86 1.24
N LYS A 57 5.77 4.66 1.96
CA LYS A 57 5.55 6.09 2.20
C LYS A 57 5.55 6.93 0.93
N VAL A 58 6.29 6.48 -0.09
CA VAL A 58 6.33 7.13 -1.42
C VAL A 58 4.94 7.23 -2.04
N ARG A 59 4.01 6.31 -1.72
CA ARG A 59 2.62 6.35 -2.22
C ARG A 59 1.88 7.59 -1.76
N ASN A 60 1.90 7.87 -0.45
CA ASN A 60 1.24 9.06 0.09
C ASN A 60 1.99 10.34 -0.28
N GLY A 61 3.32 10.30 -0.36
CA GLY A 61 4.11 11.42 -0.86
C GLY A 61 3.67 11.87 -2.24
N LEU A 62 3.52 10.93 -3.19
CA LEU A 62 3.02 11.23 -4.53
C LEU A 62 1.58 11.75 -4.52
N ALA A 63 0.67 11.08 -3.81
CA ALA A 63 -0.73 11.47 -3.75
C ALA A 63 -0.93 12.88 -3.15
N ALA A 64 -0.13 13.25 -2.15
CA ALA A 64 -0.18 14.57 -1.54
C ALA A 64 0.40 15.65 -2.46
N LEU A 65 1.58 15.41 -3.06
CA LEU A 65 2.22 16.36 -3.96
C LEU A 65 1.38 16.63 -5.22
N ALA A 66 0.67 15.63 -5.74
CA ALA A 66 -0.21 15.79 -6.90
C ALA A 66 -1.43 16.69 -6.63
N ARG A 67 -1.72 17.03 -5.37
CA ARG A 67 -2.82 17.92 -4.97
C ARG A 67 -2.36 19.33 -4.59
N LEU A 68 -1.07 19.62 -4.68
CA LEU A 68 -0.57 20.98 -4.44
C LEU A 68 -0.84 21.86 -5.65
N GLU A 69 -1.34 23.06 -5.40
CA GLU A 69 -1.42 24.13 -6.40
C GLU A 69 -0.04 24.79 -6.57
N ALA A 70 0.17 25.42 -7.73
CA ALA A 70 1.41 26.12 -8.07
C ALA A 70 1.51 27.50 -7.39
#